data_AF-A0A2C1K5H6-F1
#
_entry.id   AF-A0A2C1K5H6-F1
#
_cell.length_a   1.000
_cell.length_b   1.000
_cell.length_c   1.000
_cell.angle_alpha   90.00
_cell.angle_beta   90.00
_cell.angle_gamma   90.00
#
_symmetry.space_group_name_H-M   'P 1'
#
loop_
_entity.id
_entity.type
_entity.pdbx_description
1 polymer ?
#
loop_
_entity_poly.entity_id
_entity_poly.type
_entity_poly.pdbx_seq_one_letter_code
_entity_poly.pdbx_strand_id
1 'polypeptide(L)'
;MTQTVNEVHIQLKEHGAVVNNLWNGMSVSRNYISPTDLALSMLDILEDSEIIRHLLSTNTLVELFTPYLEADSWDTGEHEEDLIQIIDMITGNVPDYGEKAVKLLFTQLSSRFNPMELSVQETNKILKVFIDKFSRTNFSGEYEYTLLIDLFCKILEKVNLLGDRSVPFLSPILRKIYQQANFLDDKEIINSLFEVTASKADKSAVLRVLEPYIKKERVCSSPLLPKNCFIYQEMLDGRVLVGIEVEAQRFDVKYHRRDFKQVGHPNMLFLFKISGQEVLMSQLVCIKDKLLKPTTQLYRYPFSNVFKSLSCCWPDLQSYKVKDLSMVGTLPYAFINSPNNDHAYFGENLGEKFYFLQDNDFNHEDLTPIEDGLTLSDWLELQKFEKK
;
A
#
# COMPACT_ATOMS: atom_id res chain seq x y z
N MET A 1 -25.24 -90.71 -28.23
CA MET A 1 -24.03 -89.95 -27.83
C MET A 1 -24.42 -89.09 -26.65
N THR A 2 -23.98 -89.44 -25.45
CA THR A 2 -24.20 -88.63 -24.23
C THR A 2 -23.23 -87.44 -24.27
N GLN A 3 -23.77 -86.22 -24.33
CA GLN A 3 -22.96 -85.00 -24.22
C GLN A 3 -22.33 -84.94 -22.82
N THR A 4 -21.01 -84.93 -22.75
CA THR A 4 -20.28 -84.63 -21.52
C THR A 4 -20.42 -83.15 -21.23
N VAL A 5 -20.94 -82.79 -20.06
CA VAL A 5 -21.07 -81.40 -19.62
C VAL A 5 -19.96 -81.11 -18.60
N ASN A 6 -19.13 -80.12 -18.91
CA ASN A 6 -18.18 -79.53 -17.96
C ASN A 6 -18.84 -78.29 -17.35
N GLU A 7 -18.99 -78.28 -16.04
CA GLU A 7 -19.55 -77.17 -15.28
C GLU A 7 -18.50 -76.63 -14.31
N VAL A 8 -18.41 -75.31 -14.18
CA VAL A 8 -17.52 -74.65 -13.22
C VAL A 8 -18.38 -74.01 -12.15
N HIS A 9 -18.25 -74.45 -10.90
CA HIS A 9 -18.93 -73.86 -9.75
C HIS A 9 -17.95 -73.08 -8.88
N ILE A 10 -18.16 -71.77 -8.83
CA ILE A 10 -17.42 -70.85 -7.97
C ILE A 10 -18.23 -70.60 -6.72
N GLN A 11 -17.69 -70.96 -5.56
CA GLN A 11 -18.30 -70.68 -4.26
C GLN A 11 -17.44 -69.65 -3.52
N LEU A 12 -18.01 -68.47 -3.27
CA LEU A 12 -17.40 -67.45 -2.43
C LEU A 12 -17.45 -67.88 -0.97
N LYS A 13 -16.34 -67.70 -0.26
CA LYS A 13 -16.19 -67.95 1.18
C LYS A 13 -15.61 -66.71 1.85
N GLU A 14 -15.73 -66.67 3.18
CA GLU A 14 -15.31 -65.55 4.01
C GLU A 14 -13.85 -65.10 3.79
N HIS A 15 -12.98 -66.01 3.33
CA HIS A 15 -11.55 -65.73 3.09
C HIS A 15 -11.05 -66.20 1.72
N GLY A 16 -11.91 -66.28 0.69
CA GLY A 16 -11.46 -66.60 -0.68
C GLY A 16 -12.57 -67.19 -1.56
N ALA A 17 -12.19 -67.73 -2.71
CA ALA A 17 -13.11 -68.45 -3.60
C ALA A 17 -12.66 -69.89 -3.81
N VAL A 18 -13.61 -70.81 -3.86
CA VAL A 18 -13.35 -72.21 -4.21
C VAL A 18 -13.96 -72.48 -5.57
N VAL A 19 -13.11 -72.83 -6.53
CA VAL A 19 -13.52 -73.21 -7.88
C VAL A 19 -13.55 -74.73 -7.96
N ASN A 20 -14.75 -75.30 -8.13
CA ASN A 20 -14.94 -76.72 -8.34
C ASN A 20 -15.26 -76.95 -9.81
N ASN A 21 -14.42 -77.72 -10.50
CA ASN A 21 -14.70 -78.18 -11.86
C ASN A 21 -15.45 -79.51 -11.77
N LEU A 22 -16.70 -79.50 -12.24
CA LEU A 22 -17.57 -80.66 -12.28
C LEU A 22 -17.54 -81.27 -13.68
N TRP A 23 -17.32 -82.58 -13.77
CA TRP A 23 -17.49 -83.35 -15.00
C TRP A 23 -18.64 -84.32 -14.80
N ASN A 24 -19.73 -84.12 -15.54
CA ASN A 24 -20.98 -84.85 -15.36
C ASN A 24 -21.47 -84.88 -13.90
N GLY A 25 -21.38 -83.73 -13.20
CA GLY A 25 -21.81 -83.57 -11.80
C GLY A 25 -20.82 -84.08 -10.75
N MET A 26 -19.70 -84.68 -11.13
CA MET A 26 -18.65 -85.13 -10.20
C MET A 26 -17.49 -84.13 -10.14
N SER A 27 -17.07 -83.74 -8.94
CA SER A 27 -15.94 -82.82 -8.73
C SER A 27 -14.62 -83.47 -9.14
N VAL A 28 -14.05 -82.99 -10.26
CA VAL A 28 -12.78 -83.48 -10.81
C VAL A 28 -11.59 -82.70 -10.24
N SER A 29 -11.74 -81.40 -10.03
CA SER A 29 -10.70 -80.59 -9.40
C SER A 29 -11.30 -79.47 -8.57
N ARG A 30 -10.61 -79.15 -7.49
CA ARG A 30 -10.98 -78.12 -6.53
C ARG A 30 -9.78 -77.22 -6.30
N ASN A 31 -9.86 -75.98 -6.77
CA ASN A 31 -8.81 -74.99 -6.59
C ASN A 31 -9.29 -73.94 -5.60
N TYR A 32 -8.42 -73.59 -4.67
CA TYR A 32 -8.63 -72.46 -3.77
C TYR A 32 -7.97 -71.24 -4.38
N ILE A 33 -8.72 -70.15 -4.48
CA ILE A 33 -8.23 -68.84 -4.90
C ILE A 33 -8.16 -67.97 -3.66
N SER A 34 -6.97 -67.42 -3.37
CA SER A 34 -6.78 -66.51 -2.25
C SER A 34 -7.59 -65.22 -2.46
N PRO A 35 -7.97 -64.49 -1.39
CA PRO A 35 -8.64 -63.20 -1.53
C PRO A 35 -7.87 -62.22 -2.40
N THR A 36 -6.54 -62.23 -2.30
CA THR A 36 -5.65 -61.36 -3.06
C THR A 36 -5.70 -61.70 -4.54
N ASP A 37 -5.57 -62.98 -4.90
CA ASP A 37 -5.61 -63.40 -6.31
C ASP A 37 -7.00 -63.18 -6.92
N LEU A 38 -8.06 -63.38 -6.13
CA LEU A 38 -9.42 -63.09 -6.54
C LEU A 38 -9.63 -61.59 -6.76
N ALA A 39 -9.15 -60.75 -5.84
CA ALA A 39 -9.23 -59.30 -5.96
C ALA A 39 -8.43 -58.78 -7.16
N LEU A 40 -7.20 -59.27 -7.37
CA LEU A 40 -6.39 -58.93 -8.55
C LEU A 40 -7.07 -59.37 -9.84
N SER A 41 -7.60 -60.60 -9.89
CA SER A 41 -8.34 -61.08 -11.06
C SER A 41 -9.62 -60.27 -11.32
N MET A 42 -10.29 -59.79 -10.27
CA MET A 42 -11.46 -58.92 -10.39
C MET A 42 -11.08 -57.51 -10.84
N LEU A 43 -9.94 -56.99 -10.39
CA LEU A 43 -9.39 -55.71 -10.85
C LEU A 43 -8.95 -55.80 -12.31
N ASP A 44 -8.33 -56.90 -12.74
CA ASP A 44 -7.94 -57.16 -14.14
C ASP A 44 -9.14 -57.23 -15.10
N ILE A 45 -10.35 -57.51 -14.58
CA ILE A 45 -11.59 -57.52 -15.36
C ILE A 45 -12.19 -56.11 -15.49
N LEU A 46 -11.88 -55.20 -14.56
CA LEU A 46 -12.37 -53.83 -14.61
C LEU A 46 -11.52 -53.01 -15.58
N GLU A 47 -12.18 -52.17 -16.38
CA GLU A 47 -11.45 -51.20 -17.21
C GLU A 47 -10.76 -50.17 -16.31
N ASP A 48 -9.51 -49.81 -16.61
CA ASP A 48 -8.72 -48.81 -15.88
C ASP A 48 -9.49 -47.49 -15.67
N SER A 49 -10.33 -47.14 -16.65
CA SER A 49 -11.20 -45.96 -16.63
C SER A 49 -12.23 -46.01 -15.49
N GLU A 50 -12.81 -47.17 -15.19
CA GLU A 50 -13.80 -47.37 -14.13
C GLU A 50 -13.16 -47.38 -12.75
N ILE A 51 -11.98 -47.99 -12.63
CA ILE A 51 -11.20 -47.98 -11.38
C ILE A 51 -10.85 -46.54 -11.01
N ILE A 52 -10.29 -45.77 -11.96
CA ILE A 52 -9.90 -44.39 -11.69
C ILE A 52 -11.14 -43.50 -11.45
N ARG A 53 -12.24 -43.69 -12.19
CA ARG A 53 -13.50 -42.97 -11.92
C ARG A 53 -14.02 -43.26 -10.52
N HIS A 54 -13.99 -44.51 -10.07
CA HIS A 54 -14.40 -44.88 -8.72
C HIS A 54 -13.51 -44.18 -7.68
N LEU A 55 -12.19 -44.30 -7.80
CA LEU A 55 -11.22 -43.70 -6.89
C LEU A 55 -11.33 -42.16 -6.80
N LEU A 56 -11.65 -41.51 -7.92
CA LEU A 56 -11.91 -40.07 -7.98
C LEU A 56 -13.25 -39.70 -7.31
N SER A 57 -14.29 -40.52 -7.48
CA SER A 57 -15.61 -40.28 -6.90
C SER A 57 -15.65 -40.44 -5.38
N THR A 58 -14.81 -41.32 -4.84
CA THR A 58 -14.68 -41.60 -3.40
C THR A 58 -13.64 -40.74 -2.70
N ASN A 59 -12.92 -39.87 -3.44
CA ASN A 59 -11.80 -39.07 -2.96
C ASN A 59 -10.61 -39.92 -2.42
N THR A 60 -10.59 -41.22 -2.69
CA THR A 60 -9.53 -42.15 -2.26
C THR A 60 -8.33 -42.17 -3.20
N LEU A 61 -8.46 -41.64 -4.43
CA LEU A 61 -7.32 -41.46 -5.32
C LEU A 61 -6.24 -40.58 -4.68
N VAL A 62 -6.66 -39.57 -3.90
CA VAL A 62 -5.74 -38.70 -3.17
C VAL A 62 -4.99 -39.49 -2.10
N GLU A 63 -5.70 -40.31 -1.32
CA GLU A 63 -5.11 -41.15 -0.27
C GLU A 63 -4.09 -42.16 -0.82
N LEU A 64 -4.32 -42.67 -2.04
CA LEU A 64 -3.38 -43.53 -2.75
C LEU A 64 -2.06 -42.83 -3.09
N PHE A 65 -2.13 -41.54 -3.44
CA PHE A 65 -0.95 -40.75 -3.80
C PHE A 65 -0.32 -40.02 -2.62
N THR A 66 -1.01 -39.90 -1.48
CA THR A 66 -0.49 -39.24 -0.27
C THR A 66 0.87 -39.79 0.16
N PRO A 67 1.13 -41.11 0.22
CA PRO A 67 2.47 -41.62 0.58
C PRO A 67 3.58 -41.21 -0.38
N TYR A 68 3.26 -41.01 -1.66
CA TYR A 68 4.20 -40.54 -2.68
C TYR A 68 4.42 -39.02 -2.57
N LEU A 69 3.40 -38.27 -2.17
CA LEU A 69 3.44 -36.82 -2.01
C LEU A 69 4.02 -36.38 -0.65
N GLU A 70 3.95 -37.23 0.38
CA GLU A 70 4.43 -36.99 1.74
C GLU A 70 5.78 -37.67 2.03
N ALA A 71 6.44 -38.26 1.03
CA ALA A 71 7.77 -38.83 1.21
C ALA A 71 8.77 -37.70 1.56
N ASP A 72 9.43 -37.83 2.72
CA ASP A 72 10.33 -36.83 3.32
C ASP A 72 11.58 -36.47 2.47
N SER A 73 11.80 -37.13 1.32
CA SER A 73 12.93 -36.84 0.45
C SER A 73 12.61 -37.06 -1.03
N TRP A 74 12.51 -35.98 -1.80
CA TRP A 74 12.40 -35.99 -3.26
C TRP A 74 13.77 -36.19 -3.97
N ASP A 75 14.77 -36.68 -3.24
CA ASP A 75 16.20 -36.55 -3.57
C ASP A 75 16.72 -37.57 -4.61
N THR A 76 15.88 -38.49 -5.10
CA THR A 76 16.31 -39.60 -5.97
C THR A 76 15.96 -39.46 -7.45
N GLY A 77 15.25 -38.41 -7.87
CA GLY A 77 14.81 -38.23 -9.27
C GLY A 77 13.72 -39.23 -9.74
N GLU A 78 13.57 -40.39 -9.08
CA GLU A 78 12.49 -41.37 -9.32
C GLU A 78 11.11 -40.76 -9.05
N HIS A 79 10.98 -39.92 -8.01
CA HIS A 79 9.74 -39.21 -7.69
C HIS A 79 9.30 -38.21 -8.78
N GLU A 80 10.23 -37.72 -9.60
CA GLU A 80 9.90 -36.84 -10.72
C GLU A 80 9.18 -37.61 -11.83
N GLU A 81 9.69 -38.79 -12.19
CA GLU A 81 9.09 -39.64 -13.22
C GLU A 81 7.73 -40.16 -12.78
N ASP A 82 7.59 -40.55 -11.52
CA ASP A 82 6.31 -40.97 -10.94
C ASP A 82 5.27 -39.84 -10.99
N LEU A 83 5.65 -38.61 -10.61
CA LEU A 83 4.74 -37.47 -10.66
C LEU A 83 4.31 -37.16 -12.10
N ILE A 84 5.25 -37.23 -13.05
CA ILE A 84 4.96 -37.03 -14.47
C ILE A 84 4.02 -38.12 -14.99
N GLN A 85 4.24 -39.38 -14.62
CA GLN A 85 3.37 -40.49 -14.99
C GLN A 85 1.97 -40.35 -14.39
N ILE A 86 1.86 -39.90 -13.14
CA ILE A 86 0.58 -39.61 -12.48
C ILE A 86 -0.15 -38.49 -13.23
N ILE A 87 0.55 -37.40 -13.55
CA ILE A 87 0.00 -36.29 -14.34
C ILE A 87 -0.43 -36.78 -15.73
N ASP A 88 0.37 -37.62 -16.38
CA ASP A 88 0.09 -38.17 -17.72
C ASP A 88 -1.11 -39.12 -17.72
N MET A 89 -1.20 -40.01 -16.73
CA MET A 89 -2.33 -40.92 -16.54
C MET A 89 -3.63 -40.14 -16.35
N ILE A 90 -3.59 -39.05 -15.58
CA ILE A 90 -4.77 -38.23 -15.28
C ILE A 90 -5.15 -37.38 -16.48
N THR A 91 -4.18 -36.66 -17.07
CA THR A 91 -4.42 -35.74 -18.18
C THR A 91 -4.82 -36.47 -19.46
N GLY A 92 -4.31 -37.69 -19.69
CA GLY A 92 -4.63 -38.51 -20.85
C GLY A 92 -6.07 -39.04 -20.87
N ASN A 93 -6.71 -39.15 -19.70
CA ASN A 93 -8.04 -39.73 -19.55
C ASN A 93 -9.09 -38.72 -19.01
N VAL A 94 -8.76 -37.42 -19.05
CA VAL A 94 -9.64 -36.30 -18.64
C VAL A 94 -11.07 -36.37 -19.20
N PRO A 95 -11.32 -36.76 -20.47
CA PRO A 95 -12.67 -36.86 -21.00
C PRO A 95 -13.57 -37.83 -20.21
N ASP A 96 -12.99 -38.88 -19.63
CA ASP A 96 -13.72 -39.98 -19.01
C ASP A 96 -13.97 -39.80 -17.50
N TYR A 97 -13.22 -38.91 -16.85
CA TYR A 97 -13.26 -38.69 -15.40
C TYR A 97 -14.16 -37.54 -14.96
N GLY A 98 -14.46 -36.63 -15.87
CA GLY A 98 -15.27 -35.45 -15.58
C GLY A 98 -14.49 -34.34 -14.87
N GLU A 99 -14.91 -33.12 -15.17
CA GLU A 99 -14.25 -31.85 -14.84
C GLU A 99 -14.05 -31.61 -13.32
N LYS A 100 -14.97 -32.09 -12.49
CA LYS A 100 -14.93 -31.96 -11.02
C LYS A 100 -13.80 -32.78 -10.39
N ALA A 101 -13.54 -33.97 -10.93
CA ALA A 101 -12.53 -34.88 -10.43
C ALA A 101 -11.12 -34.34 -10.71
N VAL A 102 -10.91 -33.83 -11.92
CA VAL A 102 -9.68 -33.14 -12.34
C VAL A 102 -9.39 -31.92 -11.46
N LYS A 103 -10.41 -31.10 -11.15
CA LYS A 103 -10.26 -29.96 -10.25
C LYS A 103 -9.85 -30.36 -8.83
N LEU A 104 -10.50 -31.36 -8.26
CA LEU A 104 -10.20 -31.82 -6.90
C LEU A 104 -8.75 -32.29 -6.81
N LEU A 105 -8.31 -33.08 -7.79
CA LEU A 105 -6.95 -33.59 -7.82
C LEU A 105 -5.91 -32.48 -8.00
N PHE A 106 -6.11 -31.54 -8.94
CA PHE A 106 -5.19 -30.41 -9.10
C PHE A 106 -5.16 -29.48 -7.89
N THR A 107 -6.30 -29.28 -7.24
CA THR A 107 -6.39 -28.50 -6.00
C THR A 107 -5.53 -29.13 -4.90
N GLN A 108 -5.51 -30.47 -4.83
CA GLN A 108 -4.72 -31.22 -3.87
C GLN A 108 -3.22 -31.23 -4.23
N LEU A 109 -2.87 -31.55 -5.49
CA LEU A 109 -1.49 -31.48 -6.00
C LEU A 109 -0.88 -30.09 -5.75
N SER A 110 -1.59 -29.02 -6.10
CA SER A 110 -1.13 -27.64 -5.88
C SER A 110 -1.00 -27.26 -4.41
N SER A 111 -1.84 -27.81 -3.51
CA SER A 111 -1.75 -27.54 -2.08
C SER A 111 -0.54 -28.19 -1.40
N ARG A 112 -0.10 -29.33 -1.95
CA ARG A 112 1.01 -30.14 -1.44
C ARG A 112 2.32 -29.89 -2.17
N PHE A 113 2.29 -29.40 -3.41
CA PHE A 113 3.48 -29.01 -4.17
C PHE A 113 4.19 -27.84 -3.49
N ASN A 114 5.38 -28.11 -2.93
CA ASN A 114 6.26 -27.08 -2.38
C ASN A 114 7.47 -26.89 -3.31
N PRO A 115 7.49 -25.84 -4.15
CA PRO A 115 8.63 -25.60 -5.05
C PRO A 115 9.95 -25.32 -4.33
N MET A 116 9.92 -25.11 -3.00
CA MET A 116 11.11 -24.88 -2.18
C MET A 116 11.83 -26.18 -1.79
N GLU A 117 11.18 -27.33 -1.92
CA GLU A 117 11.74 -28.66 -1.63
C GLU A 117 12.42 -29.31 -2.85
N LEU A 118 12.24 -28.72 -4.03
CA LEU A 118 12.78 -29.19 -5.30
C LEU A 118 13.91 -28.28 -5.79
N SER A 119 14.80 -28.81 -6.61
CA SER A 119 15.75 -27.96 -7.33
C SER A 119 15.02 -27.05 -8.34
N VAL A 120 15.69 -25.96 -8.72
CA VAL A 120 15.17 -25.03 -9.74
C VAL A 120 14.94 -25.73 -11.08
N GLN A 121 15.74 -26.75 -11.42
CA GLN A 121 15.61 -27.47 -12.68
C GLN A 121 14.40 -28.41 -12.67
N GLU A 122 14.20 -29.15 -11.59
CA GLU A 122 13.05 -30.05 -11.39
C GLU A 122 11.74 -29.28 -11.34
N THR A 123 11.70 -28.20 -10.56
CA THR A 123 10.52 -27.31 -10.49
C THR A 123 10.14 -26.79 -11.87
N ASN A 124 11.11 -26.33 -12.67
CA ASN A 124 10.85 -25.85 -14.02
C ASN A 124 10.37 -26.97 -14.96
N LYS A 125 10.90 -28.19 -14.82
CA LYS A 125 10.52 -29.32 -15.66
C LYS A 125 9.09 -29.77 -15.34
N ILE A 126 8.75 -29.94 -14.07
CA ILE A 126 7.40 -30.29 -13.60
C ILE A 126 6.39 -29.22 -14.05
N LEU A 127 6.68 -27.93 -13.80
CA LEU A 127 5.78 -26.85 -14.22
C LEU A 127 5.61 -26.78 -15.74
N LYS A 128 6.66 -27.04 -16.53
CA LYS A 128 6.55 -27.08 -17.99
C LYS A 128 5.69 -28.23 -18.47
N VAL A 129 5.90 -29.44 -17.95
CA VAL A 129 5.08 -30.61 -18.28
C VAL A 129 3.63 -30.31 -17.93
N PHE A 130 3.40 -29.76 -16.75
CA PHE A 130 2.07 -29.39 -16.28
C PHE A 130 1.39 -28.40 -17.23
N ILE A 131 2.04 -27.28 -17.55
CA ILE A 131 1.49 -26.24 -18.42
C ILE A 131 1.27 -26.76 -19.85
N ASP A 132 2.21 -27.52 -20.40
CA ASP A 132 2.11 -28.09 -21.76
C ASP A 132 0.96 -29.11 -21.86
N LYS A 133 0.79 -29.96 -20.84
CA LYS A 133 -0.32 -30.93 -20.80
C LYS A 133 -1.66 -30.23 -20.63
N PHE A 134 -1.73 -29.22 -19.78
CA PHE A 134 -2.93 -28.42 -19.58
C PHE A 134 -3.34 -27.70 -20.87
N SER A 135 -2.39 -27.07 -21.57
CA SER A 135 -2.63 -26.36 -22.83
C SER A 135 -3.08 -27.27 -23.99
N ARG A 136 -2.87 -28.59 -23.87
CA ARG A 136 -3.25 -29.59 -24.88
C ARG A 136 -4.58 -30.28 -24.56
N THR A 137 -5.06 -30.17 -23.33
CA THR A 137 -6.33 -30.77 -22.93
C THR A 137 -7.45 -29.80 -23.30
N ASN A 138 -8.34 -30.21 -24.20
CA ASN A 138 -9.48 -29.41 -24.64
C ASN A 138 -10.52 -29.28 -23.51
N PHE A 139 -10.25 -28.45 -22.51
CA PHE A 139 -11.25 -28.06 -21.53
C PHE A 139 -12.25 -27.09 -22.16
N SER A 140 -13.48 -27.03 -21.63
CA SER A 140 -14.45 -26.05 -22.06
C SER A 140 -13.99 -24.63 -21.69
N GLY A 141 -14.14 -23.66 -22.61
CA GLY A 141 -13.33 -22.44 -22.66
C GLY A 141 -13.40 -21.44 -21.50
N GLU A 142 -14.33 -21.53 -20.56
CA GLU A 142 -14.30 -20.71 -19.32
C GLU A 142 -13.62 -21.42 -18.15
N TYR A 143 -13.58 -22.75 -18.19
CA TYR A 143 -13.12 -23.57 -17.08
C TYR A 143 -11.59 -23.73 -17.06
N GLU A 144 -10.98 -23.78 -18.25
CA GLU A 144 -9.52 -23.83 -18.45
C GLU A 144 -8.81 -22.66 -17.76
N TYR A 145 -9.33 -21.44 -17.97
CA TYR A 145 -8.73 -20.21 -17.42
C TYR A 145 -8.84 -20.13 -15.90
N THR A 146 -9.98 -20.50 -15.33
CA THR A 146 -10.20 -20.42 -13.88
C THR A 146 -9.24 -21.34 -13.12
N LEU A 147 -9.01 -22.55 -13.65
CA LEU A 147 -8.12 -23.51 -13.00
C LEU A 147 -6.64 -23.09 -13.09
N LEU A 148 -6.22 -22.53 -14.23
CA LEU A 148 -4.87 -21.97 -14.39
C LEU A 148 -4.63 -20.80 -13.45
N ILE A 149 -5.61 -19.91 -13.30
CA ILE A 149 -5.53 -18.78 -12.37
C ILE A 149 -5.41 -19.29 -10.93
N ASP A 150 -6.27 -20.22 -10.50
CA ASP A 150 -6.22 -20.78 -9.14
C ASP A 150 -4.87 -21.47 -8.85
N LEU A 151 -4.36 -22.24 -9.82
CA LEU A 151 -3.06 -22.88 -9.71
C LEU A 151 -1.93 -21.85 -9.61
N PHE A 152 -1.93 -20.85 -10.50
CA PHE A 152 -0.92 -19.81 -10.52
C PHE A 152 -0.92 -19.01 -9.21
N CYS A 153 -2.10 -18.63 -8.70
CA CYS A 153 -2.25 -17.96 -7.42
C CYS A 153 -1.70 -18.80 -6.25
N LYS A 154 -2.02 -20.09 -6.18
CA LYS A 154 -1.49 -20.98 -5.14
C LYS A 154 0.03 -21.16 -5.21
N ILE A 155 0.58 -21.29 -6.41
CA ILE A 155 2.04 -21.35 -6.59
C ILE A 155 2.67 -20.03 -6.09
N LEU A 156 2.07 -18.88 -6.45
CA LEU A 156 2.52 -17.57 -5.99
C LEU A 156 2.43 -17.41 -4.46
N GLU A 157 1.42 -17.97 -3.80
CA GLU A 157 1.31 -17.98 -2.33
C GLU A 157 2.43 -18.77 -1.64
N LYS A 158 2.90 -19.86 -2.28
CA LYS A 158 3.95 -20.73 -1.75
C LYS A 158 5.35 -20.20 -1.99
N VAL A 159 5.55 -19.44 -3.06
CA VAL A 159 6.81 -18.74 -3.30
C VAL A 159 6.88 -17.57 -2.31
N ASN A 160 7.96 -17.46 -1.54
CA ASN A 160 8.18 -16.27 -0.71
C ASN A 160 8.52 -15.06 -1.59
N LEU A 161 7.48 -14.47 -2.20
CA LEU A 161 7.58 -13.38 -3.17
C LEU A 161 8.16 -12.09 -2.58
N LEU A 162 8.27 -11.97 -1.25
CA LEU A 162 8.75 -10.76 -0.59
C LEU A 162 10.01 -11.00 0.27
N GLY A 163 10.64 -12.16 0.16
CA GLY A 163 11.93 -12.45 0.82
C GLY A 163 13.12 -11.82 0.10
N ASP A 164 14.32 -11.98 0.66
CA ASP A 164 15.58 -11.39 0.15
C ASP A 164 15.97 -11.83 -1.28
N ARG A 165 15.35 -12.89 -1.80
CA ARG A 165 15.56 -13.43 -3.17
C ARG A 165 14.41 -13.15 -4.14
N SER A 166 13.50 -12.25 -3.80
CA SER A 166 12.28 -11.96 -4.56
C SER A 166 12.49 -11.23 -5.89
N VAL A 167 13.45 -10.31 -5.94
CA VAL A 167 13.63 -9.39 -7.08
C VAL A 167 13.96 -10.11 -8.40
N PRO A 168 14.87 -11.12 -8.44
CA PRO A 168 15.15 -11.87 -9.67
C PRO A 168 13.95 -12.67 -10.20
N PHE A 169 12.99 -13.03 -9.34
CA PHE A 169 11.81 -13.81 -9.72
C PHE A 169 10.62 -12.94 -10.13
N LEU A 170 10.29 -11.91 -9.35
CA LEU A 170 9.15 -11.03 -9.63
C LEU A 170 9.37 -10.12 -10.84
N SER A 171 10.61 -9.66 -11.06
CA SER A 171 10.91 -8.72 -12.15
C SER A 171 10.60 -9.30 -13.55
N PRO A 172 10.97 -10.55 -13.88
CA PRO A 172 10.54 -11.20 -15.12
C PRO A 172 9.03 -11.34 -15.27
N ILE A 173 8.31 -11.70 -14.20
CA ILE A 173 6.85 -11.88 -14.22
C ILE A 173 6.15 -10.55 -14.50
N LEU A 174 6.47 -9.52 -13.72
CA LEU A 174 5.92 -8.16 -13.92
C LEU A 174 6.24 -7.63 -15.32
N ARG A 175 7.46 -7.88 -15.82
CA ARG A 175 7.84 -7.52 -17.18
C ARG A 175 7.00 -8.24 -18.23
N LYS A 176 6.70 -9.52 -18.05
CA LYS A 176 5.86 -10.29 -18.98
C LYS A 176 4.40 -9.84 -18.96
N ILE A 177 3.83 -9.60 -17.78
CA ILE A 177 2.48 -9.04 -17.62
C ILE A 177 2.41 -7.68 -18.32
N TYR A 178 3.37 -6.80 -18.06
CA TYR A 178 3.44 -5.48 -18.71
C TYR A 178 3.59 -5.59 -20.23
N GLN A 179 4.45 -6.48 -20.74
CA GLN A 179 4.61 -6.71 -22.18
C GLN A 179 3.31 -7.16 -22.84
N GLN A 180 2.55 -8.04 -22.20
CA GLN A 180 1.26 -8.50 -22.71
C GLN A 180 0.20 -7.40 -22.67
N ALA A 181 0.09 -6.67 -21.55
CA ALA A 181 -0.86 -5.56 -21.42
C ALA A 181 -0.58 -4.45 -22.46
N ASN A 182 0.70 -4.14 -22.69
CA ASN A 182 1.11 -3.16 -23.69
C ASN A 182 0.89 -3.65 -25.13
N PHE A 183 1.02 -4.96 -25.39
CA PHE A 183 0.70 -5.53 -26.70
C PHE A 183 -0.80 -5.48 -27.02
N LEU A 184 -1.64 -5.64 -25.99
CA LEU A 184 -3.10 -5.60 -26.11
C LEU A 184 -3.68 -4.17 -26.06
N ASP A 185 -2.86 -3.14 -25.89
CA ASP A 185 -3.25 -1.74 -25.59
C ASP A 185 -4.29 -1.63 -24.45
N ASP A 186 -4.19 -2.55 -23.47
CA ASP A 186 -5.10 -2.60 -22.33
C ASP A 186 -4.62 -1.64 -21.24
N LYS A 187 -5.07 -0.40 -21.37
CA LYS A 187 -4.73 0.68 -20.43
C LYS A 187 -5.32 0.45 -19.05
N GLU A 188 -6.41 -0.30 -18.93
CA GLU A 188 -7.06 -0.57 -17.65
C GLU A 188 -6.18 -1.47 -16.78
N ILE A 189 -5.64 -2.54 -17.36
CA ILE A 189 -4.69 -3.43 -16.68
C ILE A 189 -3.41 -2.68 -16.30
N ILE A 190 -2.87 -1.84 -17.20
CA ILE A 190 -1.64 -1.07 -16.93
C ILE A 190 -1.86 -0.10 -15.77
N ASN A 191 -2.99 0.60 -15.75
CA ASN A 191 -3.31 1.55 -14.68
C ASN A 191 -3.54 0.84 -13.35
N SER A 192 -4.27 -0.27 -13.33
CA SER A 192 -4.49 -1.08 -12.13
C SER A 192 -3.17 -1.60 -11.55
N LEU A 193 -2.27 -2.10 -12.40
CA LEU A 193 -0.93 -2.54 -11.99
C LEU A 193 -0.12 -1.37 -11.39
N PHE A 194 -0.18 -0.18 -12.01
CA PHE A 194 0.47 1.01 -11.50
C PHE A 194 -0.08 1.43 -10.15
N GLU A 195 -1.40 1.46 -9.96
CA GLU A 195 -2.03 1.86 -8.69
C GLU A 195 -1.61 0.95 -7.53
N VAL A 196 -1.69 -0.38 -7.73
CA VAL A 196 -1.32 -1.37 -6.71
C VAL A 196 0.16 -1.21 -6.35
N THR A 197 1.05 -1.10 -7.34
CA THR A 197 2.49 -1.00 -7.10
C THR A 197 2.91 0.35 -6.53
N ALA A 198 2.35 1.46 -7.02
CA ALA A 198 2.64 2.81 -6.55
C ALA A 198 2.17 3.03 -5.10
N SER A 199 1.08 2.38 -4.67
CA SER A 199 0.56 2.48 -3.30
C SER A 199 1.53 1.96 -2.22
N LYS A 200 2.49 1.12 -2.62
CA LYS A 200 3.50 0.52 -1.74
C LYS A 200 4.93 0.95 -2.05
N ALA A 201 5.15 1.61 -3.18
CA ALA A 201 6.47 2.07 -3.58
C ALA A 201 6.95 3.26 -2.74
N ASP A 202 8.27 3.43 -2.67
CA ASP A 202 8.87 4.61 -2.06
C ASP A 202 8.46 5.89 -2.81
N LYS A 203 8.20 6.96 -2.07
CA LYS A 203 7.75 8.26 -2.61
C LYS A 203 8.70 8.80 -3.67
N SER A 204 10.01 8.66 -3.49
CA SER A 204 11.00 9.14 -4.46
C SER A 204 10.97 8.34 -5.76
N ALA A 205 10.68 7.05 -5.68
CA ALA A 205 10.54 6.19 -6.86
C ALA A 205 9.32 6.59 -7.69
N VAL A 206 8.18 6.82 -7.04
CA VAL A 206 6.95 7.26 -7.72
C VAL A 206 7.13 8.62 -8.38
N LEU A 207 7.68 9.61 -7.65
CA LEU A 207 7.88 10.96 -8.19
C LEU A 207 8.77 10.98 -9.43
N ARG A 208 9.84 10.19 -9.44
CA ARG A 208 10.75 10.04 -10.59
C ARG A 208 10.07 9.48 -11.84
N VAL A 209 9.09 8.58 -11.68
CA VAL A 209 8.31 8.04 -12.81
C VAL A 209 7.30 9.06 -13.33
N LEU A 210 6.71 9.86 -12.43
CA LEU A 210 5.70 10.86 -12.78
C LEU A 210 6.31 12.13 -13.38
N GLU A 211 7.55 12.48 -13.04
CA GLU A 211 8.23 13.72 -13.47
C GLU A 211 8.09 14.05 -14.97
N PRO A 212 8.23 13.11 -15.92
CA PRO A 212 8.06 13.38 -17.35
C PRO A 212 6.61 13.64 -17.77
N TYR A 213 5.65 13.10 -17.03
CA TYR A 213 4.20 13.20 -17.31
C TYR A 213 3.56 14.40 -16.61
N ILE A 214 4.21 14.93 -15.57
CA ILE A 214 3.84 16.21 -14.98
C ILE A 214 4.13 17.27 -16.04
N LYS A 215 3.06 17.68 -16.73
CA LYS A 215 3.07 18.80 -17.67
C LYS A 215 3.78 19.96 -16.95
N LYS A 216 4.91 20.43 -17.48
CA LYS A 216 5.63 21.62 -16.97
C LYS A 216 4.83 22.92 -17.22
N GLU A 217 3.50 22.83 -17.26
CA GLU A 217 2.58 23.95 -17.23
C GLU A 217 2.47 24.44 -15.80
N ARG A 218 3.41 25.31 -15.44
CA ARG A 218 3.12 26.66 -14.94
C ARG A 218 4.44 27.28 -14.53
N VAL A 219 4.75 28.42 -15.13
CA VAL A 219 5.46 29.47 -14.42
C VAL A 219 4.73 29.63 -13.09
N CYS A 220 5.29 29.12 -11.99
CA CYS A 220 4.85 29.45 -10.65
C CYS A 220 5.14 30.93 -10.45
N SER A 221 4.31 31.79 -11.04
CA SER A 221 4.32 33.20 -10.72
C SER A 221 3.66 33.32 -9.37
N SER A 222 4.41 33.80 -8.38
CA SER A 222 3.77 34.35 -7.20
C SER A 222 2.77 35.43 -7.65
N PRO A 223 1.65 35.62 -6.95
CA PRO A 223 0.87 36.83 -7.10
C PRO A 223 1.72 38.05 -6.76
N LEU A 224 1.22 39.25 -7.06
CA LEU A 224 1.86 40.48 -6.59
C LEU A 224 1.86 40.45 -5.05
N LEU A 225 3.05 40.31 -4.48
CA LEU A 225 3.22 40.24 -3.04
C LEU A 225 3.08 41.64 -2.44
N PRO A 226 2.57 41.75 -1.21
CA PRO A 226 2.59 42.99 -0.46
C PRO A 226 4.00 43.58 -0.37
N LYS A 227 4.07 44.91 -0.21
CA LYS A 227 5.33 45.56 0.17
C LYS A 227 5.82 44.96 1.51
N ASN A 228 7.13 44.81 1.62
CA ASN A 228 7.81 44.22 2.78
C ASN A 228 7.36 42.78 3.11
N CYS A 229 6.89 42.03 2.12
CA CYS A 229 6.60 40.61 2.28
C CYS A 229 7.92 39.82 2.40
N PHE A 230 8.19 39.24 3.56
CA PHE A 230 9.39 38.41 3.77
C PHE A 230 9.13 36.91 3.56
N ILE A 231 7.87 36.49 3.57
CA ILE A 231 7.49 35.10 3.28
C ILE A 231 6.08 35.01 2.67
N TYR A 232 5.95 34.12 1.69
CA TYR A 232 4.69 33.72 1.10
C TYR A 232 4.68 32.21 0.90
N GLN A 233 3.65 31.53 1.39
CA GLN A 233 3.44 30.10 1.16
C GLN A 233 1.96 29.83 0.89
N GLU A 234 1.67 29.11 -0.18
CA GLU A 234 0.34 28.60 -0.50
C GLU A 234 0.31 27.10 -0.22
N MET A 235 -0.65 26.67 0.61
CA MET A 235 -0.86 25.28 0.99
C MET A 235 -1.78 24.60 -0.04
N LEU A 236 -1.69 23.27 -0.17
CA LEU A 236 -2.51 22.50 -1.12
C LEU A 236 -4.02 22.61 -0.87
N ASP A 237 -4.43 22.96 0.34
CA ASP A 237 -5.83 23.18 0.71
C ASP A 237 -6.32 24.62 0.47
N GLY A 238 -5.50 25.44 -0.19
CA GLY A 238 -5.83 26.83 -0.54
C GLY A 238 -5.61 27.84 0.59
N ARG A 239 -5.06 27.41 1.76
CA ARG A 239 -4.64 28.36 2.81
C ARG A 239 -3.34 29.06 2.39
N VAL A 240 -3.23 30.33 2.76
CA VAL A 240 -2.07 31.17 2.44
C VAL A 240 -1.45 31.67 3.73
N LEU A 241 -0.12 31.54 3.84
CA LEU A 241 0.69 32.13 4.89
C LEU A 241 1.47 33.31 4.31
N VAL A 242 1.33 34.49 4.92
CA VAL A 242 1.99 35.72 4.48
C VAL A 242 2.67 36.39 5.66
N GLY A 243 3.96 36.69 5.54
CA GLY A 243 4.68 37.47 6.54
C GLY A 243 5.03 38.86 6.04
N ILE A 244 4.76 39.87 6.87
CA ILE A 244 5.01 41.29 6.57
C ILE A 244 5.99 41.86 7.59
N GLU A 245 7.04 42.50 7.10
CA GLU A 245 7.99 43.24 7.90
C GLU A 245 7.56 44.71 8.02
N VAL A 246 7.57 45.21 9.25
CA VAL A 246 7.39 46.62 9.56
C VAL A 246 8.66 47.11 10.23
N GLU A 247 9.39 47.97 9.52
CA GLU A 247 10.62 48.59 10.04
C GLU A 247 10.33 49.43 11.28
N ALA A 248 11.34 49.56 12.14
CA ALA A 248 11.30 50.39 13.33
C ALA A 248 10.97 51.84 12.94
N GLN A 249 9.85 52.33 13.46
CA GLN A 249 9.36 53.68 13.20
C GLN A 249 8.45 54.12 14.32
N ARG A 250 7.98 55.36 14.24
CA ARG A 250 7.14 55.97 15.26
C ARG A 250 5.67 55.93 14.85
N PHE A 251 4.80 55.59 15.79
CA PHE A 251 3.36 55.52 15.57
C PHE A 251 2.61 56.36 16.60
N ASP A 252 1.45 56.87 16.19
CA ASP A 252 0.50 57.43 17.14
C ASP A 252 -0.24 56.27 17.81
N VAL A 253 -0.27 56.26 19.14
CA VAL A 253 -0.86 55.18 19.93
C VAL A 253 -1.99 55.72 20.78
N LYS A 254 -3.17 55.10 20.66
CA LYS A 254 -4.30 55.36 21.54
C LYS A 254 -4.31 54.34 22.67
N TYR A 255 -4.14 54.80 23.91
CA TYR A 255 -4.14 53.97 25.10
C TYR A 255 -5.24 54.43 26.05
N HIS A 256 -6.27 53.59 26.25
CA HIS A 256 -7.54 53.97 26.88
C HIS A 256 -8.15 55.26 26.28
N ARG A 257 -8.14 56.36 27.05
CA ARG A 257 -8.68 57.67 26.66
C ARG A 257 -7.59 58.70 26.34
N ARG A 258 -6.32 58.28 26.34
CA ARG A 258 -5.16 59.14 26.11
C ARG A 258 -4.50 58.78 24.80
N ASP A 259 -4.16 59.80 24.02
CA ASP A 259 -3.38 59.67 22.80
C ASP A 259 -1.91 59.99 23.10
N PHE A 260 -1.02 59.11 22.67
CA PHE A 260 0.42 59.30 22.67
C PHE A 260 0.87 59.47 21.22
N LYS A 261 1.72 60.46 20.96
CA LYS A 261 2.16 60.78 19.60
C LYS A 261 3.56 60.28 19.37
N GLN A 262 3.85 59.84 18.15
CA GLN A 262 5.21 59.50 17.72
C GLN A 262 5.95 58.55 18.69
N VAL A 263 5.25 57.53 19.20
CA VAL A 263 5.82 56.50 20.07
C VAL A 263 6.73 55.61 19.23
N GLY A 264 7.99 55.43 19.63
CA GLY A 264 8.91 54.51 18.96
C GLY A 264 8.51 53.03 19.07
N HIS A 265 8.44 52.34 17.93
CA HIS A 265 8.26 50.88 17.85
C HIS A 265 9.51 50.20 17.27
N PRO A 266 9.83 48.95 17.69
CA PRO A 266 10.93 48.17 17.14
C PRO A 266 10.63 47.65 15.72
N ASN A 267 11.60 46.94 15.13
CA ASN A 267 11.33 46.16 13.92
C ASN A 267 10.40 45.00 14.26
N MET A 268 9.32 44.85 13.50
CA MET A 268 8.23 43.92 13.75
C MET A 268 8.04 42.98 12.56
N LEU A 269 7.81 41.70 12.83
CA LEU A 269 7.40 40.71 11.85
C LEU A 269 5.99 40.25 12.18
N PHE A 270 5.06 40.53 11.28
CA PHE A 270 3.71 40.02 11.33
C PHE A 270 3.59 38.76 10.49
N LEU A 271 2.79 37.81 10.96
CA LEU A 271 2.46 36.60 10.20
C LEU A 271 0.96 36.39 10.18
N PHE A 272 0.40 36.30 8.98
CA PHE A 272 -1.02 36.13 8.74
C PHE A 272 -1.28 34.79 8.05
N LYS A 273 -2.29 34.07 8.57
CA LYS A 273 -2.84 32.87 7.91
C LYS A 273 -4.20 33.21 7.35
N ILE A 274 -4.38 33.00 6.05
CA ILE A 274 -5.55 33.44 5.30
C ILE A 274 -6.20 32.23 4.64
N SER A 275 -7.52 32.18 4.64
CA SER A 275 -8.31 31.17 3.94
C SER A 275 -9.44 31.86 3.17
N GLY A 276 -9.38 31.79 1.83
CA GLY A 276 -10.24 32.61 0.99
C GLY A 276 -10.02 34.10 1.27
N GLN A 277 -11.05 34.78 1.79
CA GLN A 277 -10.99 36.21 2.13
C GLN A 277 -10.80 36.49 3.63
N GLU A 278 -10.68 35.45 4.45
CA GLU A 278 -10.69 35.57 5.92
C GLU A 278 -9.29 35.40 6.50
N VAL A 279 -8.93 36.31 7.41
CA VAL A 279 -7.71 36.18 8.20
C VAL A 279 -8.02 35.29 9.40
N LEU A 280 -7.47 34.07 9.39
CA LEU A 280 -7.67 33.06 10.43
C LEU A 280 -6.79 33.31 11.65
N MET A 281 -5.59 33.85 11.44
CA MET A 281 -4.58 34.03 12.47
C MET A 281 -3.74 35.25 12.17
N SER A 282 -3.34 35.96 13.23
CA SER A 282 -2.32 37.02 13.22
C SER A 282 -1.34 36.75 14.36
N GLN A 283 -0.05 36.69 14.04
CA GLN A 283 1.03 36.61 15.01
C GLN A 283 2.00 37.77 14.83
N LEU A 284 2.65 38.19 15.91
CA LEU A 284 3.61 39.30 15.93
C LEU A 284 4.82 38.96 16.80
N VAL A 285 6.00 39.15 16.22
CA VAL A 285 7.30 39.08 16.89
C VAL A 285 8.16 40.28 16.54
N CYS A 286 9.20 40.55 17.33
CA CYS A 286 10.18 41.61 17.07
C CYS A 286 11.55 41.03 16.72
N ILE A 287 12.37 41.85 16.06
CA ILE A 287 13.77 41.52 15.75
C ILE A 287 14.69 42.70 16.08
N LYS A 288 15.95 42.40 16.42
CA LYS A 288 17.02 43.40 16.52
C LYS A 288 17.72 43.60 15.17
N ASP A 289 17.87 42.52 14.40
CA ASP A 289 18.59 42.52 13.13
C ASP A 289 17.83 43.30 12.04
N LYS A 290 18.59 43.96 11.15
CA LYS A 290 18.03 44.60 9.95
C LYS A 290 17.89 43.65 8.76
N LEU A 291 18.58 42.51 8.79
CA LEU A 291 18.57 41.53 7.71
C LEU A 291 18.06 40.20 8.24
N LEU A 292 16.96 39.73 7.68
CA LEU A 292 16.36 38.46 8.04
C LEU A 292 17.21 37.28 7.57
N LYS A 293 17.57 36.41 8.52
CA LYS A 293 18.21 35.13 8.28
C LYS A 293 17.38 34.03 8.96
N PRO A 294 17.46 32.77 8.49
CA PRO A 294 16.80 31.66 9.18
C PRO A 294 17.16 31.58 10.68
N THR A 295 18.39 31.96 11.04
CA THR A 295 18.91 31.98 12.42
C THR A 295 18.64 33.29 13.17
N THR A 296 17.88 34.23 12.60
CA THR A 296 17.56 35.50 13.27
C THR A 296 16.76 35.20 14.54
N GLN A 297 17.26 35.69 15.67
CA GLN A 297 16.62 35.55 16.97
C GLN A 297 15.35 36.39 17.03
N LEU A 298 14.27 35.79 17.54
CA LEU A 298 13.00 36.47 17.72
C LEU A 298 12.81 36.95 19.15
N TYR A 299 12.12 38.08 19.28
CA TYR A 299 11.86 38.78 20.54
C TYR A 299 10.36 39.02 20.72
N ARG A 300 9.95 39.16 21.98
CA ARG A 300 8.56 39.47 22.34
C ARG A 300 8.23 40.92 21.95
N TYR A 301 7.00 41.12 21.51
CA TYR A 301 6.47 42.46 21.28
C TYR A 301 6.40 43.24 22.60
N PRO A 302 6.94 44.47 22.67
CA PRO A 302 7.16 45.15 23.95
C PRO A 302 5.92 45.89 24.50
N PHE A 303 4.77 45.78 23.83
CA PHE A 303 3.52 46.45 24.18
C PHE A 303 2.36 45.45 24.33
N SER A 304 1.14 45.95 24.57
CA SER A 304 -0.07 45.15 24.74
C SER A 304 -0.55 44.43 23.48
N ASN A 305 -1.64 43.67 23.63
CA ASN A 305 -2.39 43.01 22.55
C ASN A 305 -1.65 41.86 21.84
N VAL A 306 -0.57 41.32 22.42
CA VAL A 306 0.10 40.11 21.92
C VAL A 306 0.31 39.12 23.07
N PHE A 307 -0.25 37.93 22.96
CA PHE A 307 -0.14 36.90 23.99
C PHE A 307 1.25 36.26 24.04
N LYS A 308 1.54 35.49 25.11
CA LYS A 308 2.78 34.70 25.20
C LYS A 308 2.96 33.72 24.03
N SER A 309 1.86 33.25 23.45
CA SER A 309 1.81 32.40 22.24
C SER A 309 2.09 33.16 20.94
N LEU A 310 2.49 34.44 21.02
CA LEU A 310 2.77 35.33 19.89
C LEU A 310 1.54 35.72 19.07
N SER A 311 0.36 35.20 19.42
CA SER A 311 -0.91 35.52 18.77
C SER A 311 -1.36 36.93 19.15
N CYS A 312 -1.79 37.69 18.15
CA CYS A 312 -2.36 39.02 18.34
C CYS A 312 -3.78 38.89 18.95
N CYS A 313 -4.03 39.58 20.05
CA CYS A 313 -5.36 39.79 20.58
C CYS A 313 -6.05 40.87 19.76
N TRP A 314 -6.72 40.48 18.68
CA TRP A 314 -7.38 41.40 17.76
C TRP A 314 -8.82 40.95 17.48
N PRO A 315 -9.80 41.38 18.30
CA PRO A 315 -11.19 40.94 18.19
C PRO A 315 -11.80 41.19 16.81
N ASP A 316 -11.45 42.32 16.19
CA ASP A 316 -11.97 42.73 14.89
C ASP A 316 -11.26 42.05 13.71
N LEU A 317 -10.28 41.15 13.93
CA LEU A 317 -9.49 40.54 12.86
C LEU A 317 -10.36 39.89 11.77
N GLN A 318 -11.42 39.19 12.17
CA GLN A 318 -12.32 38.51 11.23
C GLN A 318 -13.20 39.46 10.40
N SER A 319 -13.30 40.73 10.82
CA SER A 319 -14.01 41.78 10.06
C SER A 319 -13.21 42.26 8.85
N TYR A 320 -11.89 42.07 8.85
CA TYR A 320 -11.03 42.41 7.72
C TYR A 320 -11.16 41.33 6.63
N LYS A 321 -11.82 41.68 5.53
CA LYS A 321 -11.92 40.83 4.33
C LYS A 321 -10.78 41.14 3.36
N VAL A 322 -9.85 40.21 3.22
CA VAL A 322 -8.72 40.30 2.29
C VAL A 322 -9.20 39.90 0.89
N LYS A 323 -9.52 40.90 0.06
CA LYS A 323 -9.95 40.66 -1.33
C LYS A 323 -8.79 40.36 -2.27
N ASP A 324 -7.64 40.95 -1.98
CA ASP A 324 -6.41 40.82 -2.75
C ASP A 324 -5.22 40.69 -1.78
N LEU A 325 -4.22 39.91 -2.16
CA LEU A 325 -3.08 39.64 -1.30
C LEU A 325 -2.33 40.93 -0.92
N SER A 326 -2.26 41.92 -1.80
CA SER A 326 -1.61 43.21 -1.53
C SER A 326 -2.19 43.95 -0.31
N MET A 327 -3.48 43.73 0.01
CA MET A 327 -4.14 44.34 1.17
C MET A 327 -3.59 43.84 2.50
N VAL A 328 -2.99 42.64 2.52
CA VAL A 328 -2.36 42.06 3.72
C VAL A 328 -1.28 42.99 4.27
N GLY A 329 -0.59 43.73 3.40
CA GLY A 329 0.41 44.73 3.80
C GLY A 329 -0.15 45.88 4.65
N THR A 330 -1.46 46.11 4.65
CA THR A 330 -2.09 47.15 5.50
C THR A 330 -2.50 46.65 6.88
N LEU A 331 -2.61 45.33 7.09
CA LEU A 331 -3.07 44.75 8.35
C LEU A 331 -2.16 45.08 9.54
N PRO A 332 -0.81 45.07 9.41
CA PRO A 332 0.06 45.51 10.51
C PRO A 332 -0.28 46.91 11.03
N TYR A 333 -0.52 47.85 10.12
CA TYR A 333 -0.85 49.23 10.48
C TYR A 333 -2.24 49.33 11.12
N ALA A 334 -3.21 48.53 10.67
CA ALA A 334 -4.52 48.46 11.30
C ALA A 334 -4.44 47.89 12.74
N PHE A 335 -3.58 46.88 12.97
CA PHE A 335 -3.32 46.35 14.30
C PHE A 335 -2.65 47.39 15.22
N ILE A 336 -1.59 48.05 14.75
CA ILE A 336 -0.85 49.05 15.55
C ILE A 336 -1.75 50.23 15.95
N ASN A 337 -2.62 50.68 15.04
CA ASN A 337 -3.57 51.77 15.29
C ASN A 337 -4.82 51.33 16.08
N SER A 338 -4.96 50.03 16.41
CA SER A 338 -6.06 49.57 17.25
C SER A 338 -5.92 50.13 18.67
N PRO A 339 -7.02 50.38 19.39
CA PRO A 339 -6.96 50.86 20.77
C PRO A 339 -6.17 49.90 21.67
N ASN A 340 -5.11 50.41 22.28
CA ASN A 340 -4.31 49.67 23.25
C ASN A 340 -4.94 49.76 24.66
N ASN A 341 -4.75 48.70 25.43
CA ASN A 341 -5.19 48.54 26.82
C ASN A 341 -4.19 47.61 27.53
N ASP A 342 -4.34 47.33 28.82
CA ASP A 342 -3.38 46.48 29.55
C ASP A 342 -3.44 44.97 29.21
N HIS A 343 -4.35 44.54 28.34
CA HIS A 343 -4.53 43.13 28.04
C HIS A 343 -3.32 42.55 27.30
N ALA A 344 -2.85 41.40 27.79
CA ALA A 344 -1.65 40.72 27.31
C ALA A 344 -0.34 41.54 27.42
N TYR A 345 -0.31 42.62 28.19
CA TYR A 345 0.94 43.29 28.56
C TYR A 345 1.60 42.61 29.77
N PHE A 346 2.93 42.47 29.74
CA PHE A 346 3.71 41.75 30.77
C PHE A 346 4.64 42.66 31.59
N GLY A 347 4.44 43.98 31.54
CA GLY A 347 5.19 44.96 32.36
C GLY A 347 4.32 45.64 33.41
N GLU A 348 4.92 46.55 34.17
CA GLU A 348 4.24 47.20 35.31
C GLU A 348 3.34 48.37 34.88
N ASN A 349 3.80 49.23 33.97
CA ASN A 349 3.03 50.41 33.54
C ASN A 349 3.23 50.71 32.04
N LEU A 350 2.24 50.33 31.22
CA LEU A 350 2.28 50.55 29.77
C LEU A 350 2.15 52.03 29.40
N GLY A 351 1.36 52.79 30.15
CA GLY A 351 1.15 54.22 29.92
C GLY A 351 2.43 55.05 30.12
N GLU A 352 3.21 54.73 31.16
CA GLU A 352 4.53 55.34 31.36
C GLU A 352 5.50 54.97 30.24
N LYS A 353 5.49 53.69 29.80
CA LYS A 353 6.32 53.27 28.67
C LYS A 353 6.02 54.05 27.39
N PHE A 354 4.74 54.26 27.07
CA PHE A 354 4.34 55.12 25.94
C PHE A 354 4.78 56.57 26.13
N TYR A 355 4.69 57.11 27.35
CA TYR A 355 5.16 58.45 27.65
C TYR A 355 6.68 58.60 27.45
N PHE A 356 7.48 57.63 27.88
CA PHE A 356 8.94 57.66 27.69
C PHE A 356 9.34 57.51 26.22
N LEU A 357 8.63 56.68 25.47
CA LEU A 357 8.90 56.43 24.05
C LEU A 357 8.31 57.49 23.11
N GLN A 358 7.49 58.41 23.62
CA GLN A 358 6.97 59.53 22.86
C GLN A 358 8.12 60.41 22.35
N ASP A 359 8.13 60.65 21.04
CA ASP A 359 9.17 61.40 20.31
C ASP A 359 10.58 60.77 20.36
N ASN A 360 10.71 59.54 20.88
CA ASN A 360 11.95 58.78 20.96
C ASN A 360 11.88 57.51 20.10
N ASP A 361 13.03 57.07 19.59
CA ASP A 361 13.11 55.77 18.91
C ASP A 361 13.13 54.64 19.94
N PHE A 362 12.64 53.46 19.54
CA PHE A 362 12.69 52.29 20.40
C PHE A 362 14.14 51.80 20.55
N ASN A 363 14.61 51.62 21.79
CA ASN A 363 15.90 51.00 22.04
C ASN A 363 15.79 49.48 21.91
N HIS A 364 16.36 48.90 20.85
CA HIS A 364 16.29 47.46 20.59
C HIS A 364 16.90 46.59 21.71
N GLU A 365 17.76 47.14 22.57
CA GLU A 365 18.27 46.40 23.73
C GLU A 365 17.19 46.08 24.78
N ASP A 366 16.08 46.82 24.78
CA ASP A 366 14.95 46.61 25.69
C ASP A 366 14.04 45.45 25.26
N LEU A 367 14.32 44.82 24.10
CA LEU A 367 13.58 43.65 23.63
C LEU A 367 13.89 42.41 24.47
N THR A 368 12.83 41.78 24.99
CA THR A 368 12.94 40.51 25.72
C THR A 368 12.95 39.34 24.74
N PRO A 369 13.95 38.44 24.78
CA PRO A 369 13.98 37.26 23.91
C PRO A 369 12.79 36.35 24.19
N ILE A 370 12.29 35.65 23.16
CA ILE A 370 11.34 34.56 23.35
C ILE A 370 12.08 33.38 23.97
N GLU A 371 11.40 32.64 24.85
CA GLU A 371 11.94 31.45 25.52
C GLU A 371 12.56 30.45 24.50
N ASP A 372 13.59 29.73 24.94
CA ASP A 372 14.34 28.73 24.17
C ASP A 372 15.11 29.23 22.93
N GLY A 373 15.29 30.54 22.77
CA GLY A 373 16.09 31.08 21.67
C GLY A 373 15.42 30.88 20.31
N LEU A 374 14.09 30.98 20.27
CA LEU A 374 13.29 30.76 19.06
C LEU A 374 13.80 31.60 17.88
N THR A 375 14.16 30.93 16.79
CA THR A 375 14.62 31.57 15.55
C THR A 375 13.49 31.78 14.54
N LEU A 376 13.74 32.59 13.51
CA LEU A 376 12.83 32.77 12.38
C LEU A 376 12.48 31.42 11.73
N SER A 377 13.45 30.55 11.52
CA SER A 377 13.21 29.23 10.92
C SER A 377 12.29 28.38 11.80
N ASP A 378 12.56 28.32 13.11
CA ASP A 378 11.75 27.53 14.05
C ASP A 378 10.31 28.01 14.07
N TRP A 379 10.11 29.33 14.15
CA TRP A 379 8.78 29.93 14.17
C TRP A 379 7.96 29.63 12.92
N LEU A 380 8.60 29.60 11.74
CA LEU A 380 7.96 29.27 10.47
C LEU A 380 7.67 27.76 10.33
N GLU A 381 8.54 26.89 10.84
CA GLU A 381 8.30 25.44 10.85
C GLU A 381 7.09 25.07 11.71
N LEU A 382 6.89 25.72 12.86
CA LEU A 382 5.72 25.50 13.72
C LEU A 382 4.38 25.69 12.97
N GLN A 383 4.35 26.53 11.94
CA GLN A 383 3.15 26.81 11.15
C GLN A 383 2.78 25.67 10.19
N LYS A 384 3.74 24.81 9.84
CA LYS A 384 3.53 23.68 8.92
C LYS A 384 2.84 22.50 9.59
N PHE A 385 2.93 22.38 10.92
CA PHE A 385 2.48 21.22 11.68
C PHE A 385 1.15 21.39 12.42
N GLU A 386 0.44 22.51 12.22
CA GLU A 386 -0.95 22.65 12.70
C GLU A 386 -1.90 21.73 11.89
N LYS A 387 -1.87 20.43 12.22
CA LYS A 387 -2.96 19.50 11.94
C LYS A 387 -4.15 19.91 12.79
N LYS A 388 -5.31 20.09 12.15
CA LYS A 388 -6.61 20.16 12.82
C LYS A 388 -6.86 18.87 13.60
#